data_AF-J9F901-F1
#
_entry.id   AF-J9F901-F1
#
_cell.length_a   1.000
_cell.length_b   1.000
_cell.length_c   1.000
_cell.angle_alpha   90.00
_cell.angle_beta   90.00
_cell.angle_gamma   90.00
#
_symmetry.space_group_name_H-M   'P 1'
#
loop_
_entity.id
_entity.type
_entity.pdbx_description
1 polymer ?
#
loop_
_entity_poly.entity_id
_entity_poly.type
_entity_poly.pdbx_seq_one_letter_code
_entity_poly.pdbx_strand_id
1 'polypeptide(L)'
;KTKFINDPENITSELLEGYVLAYPKQVKLAAENIVVRANPKSQDKVAIVTLGGSGHEPALSGFVGEGMLDCSVVGDVFAAPGAQRLFQALQLMDREAGILLVVLNHSGDVMSANMACQLAARKGIKVKKIVTHDDIS
;
A
#
# COMPACT_ATOMS: atom_id res chain seq x y z
N LYS A 1 7.35 -29.53 -10.59
CA LYS A 1 7.48 -28.30 -9.77
C LYS A 1 7.14 -27.11 -10.66
N THR A 2 6.07 -26.37 -10.36
CA THR A 2 5.46 -25.37 -11.26
C THR A 2 5.56 -23.93 -10.76
N LYS A 3 6.18 -23.69 -9.59
CA LYS A 3 6.40 -22.36 -9.01
C LYS A 3 7.88 -22.20 -8.64
N PHE A 4 8.48 -21.07 -9.01
CA PHE A 4 9.83 -20.68 -8.62
C PHE A 4 9.75 -19.84 -7.35
N ILE A 5 9.77 -20.51 -6.21
CA ILE A 5 9.69 -19.91 -4.88
C ILE A 5 10.63 -20.67 -3.93
N ASN A 6 11.12 -20.00 -2.90
CA ASN A 6 11.85 -20.62 -1.80
C ASN A 6 10.85 -21.19 -0.79
N ASP A 7 10.81 -20.63 0.43
CA ASP A 7 9.79 -20.93 1.42
C ASP A 7 8.51 -20.15 1.09
N PRO A 8 7.34 -20.80 0.97
CA PRO A 8 6.06 -20.12 0.78
C PRO A 8 5.75 -19.03 1.83
N GLU A 9 6.24 -19.15 3.07
CA GLU A 9 6.03 -18.14 4.12
C GLU A 9 6.77 -16.83 3.82
N ASN A 10 7.85 -16.89 3.03
CA ASN A 10 8.70 -15.74 2.70
C ASN A 10 8.37 -15.13 1.32
N ILE A 11 7.37 -15.65 0.62
CA ILE A 11 7.11 -15.27 -0.78
C ILE A 11 6.92 -13.76 -0.97
N THR A 12 6.16 -13.11 -0.08
CA THR A 12 5.86 -11.68 -0.17
C THR A 12 7.08 -10.83 0.21
N SER A 13 7.83 -11.22 1.25
CA SER A 13 9.01 -10.46 1.67
C SER A 13 10.13 -10.53 0.62
N GLU A 14 10.42 -11.72 0.09
CA GLU A 14 11.41 -11.93 -0.98
C GLU A 14 11.03 -11.20 -2.27
N LEU A 15 9.74 -11.23 -2.65
CA LEU A 15 9.21 -10.47 -3.79
C LEU A 15 9.51 -8.97 -3.62
N LEU A 16 9.17 -8.40 -2.46
CA LEU A 16 9.32 -6.97 -2.22
C LEU A 16 10.79 -6.55 -2.11
N GLU A 17 11.63 -7.37 -1.49
CA GLU A 17 13.08 -7.17 -1.48
C GLU A 17 13.64 -7.13 -2.90
N GLY A 18 13.32 -8.13 -3.72
CA GLY A 18 13.73 -8.19 -5.12
C GLY A 18 13.23 -6.99 -5.92
N TYR A 19 11.99 -6.56 -5.67
CA TYR A 19 11.40 -5.40 -6.34
C TYR A 19 12.17 -4.10 -6.05
N VAL A 20 12.48 -3.82 -4.78
CA VAL A 20 13.21 -2.58 -4.44
C VAL A 20 14.69 -2.63 -4.85
N LEU A 21 15.30 -3.81 -4.89
CA LEU A 21 16.65 -3.99 -5.43
C LEU A 21 16.70 -3.79 -6.95
N ALA A 22 15.65 -4.18 -7.67
CA ALA A 22 15.56 -3.99 -9.12
C ALA A 22 15.30 -2.52 -9.50
N TYR A 23 14.59 -1.76 -8.66
CA TYR A 23 14.17 -0.38 -8.94
C TYR A 23 14.54 0.62 -7.82
N PRO A 24 15.81 0.70 -7.39
CA PRO A 24 16.21 1.43 -6.19
C PRO A 24 16.10 2.95 -6.33
N LYS A 25 15.99 3.46 -7.56
CA LYS A 25 15.78 4.89 -7.84
C LYS A 25 14.30 5.29 -7.87
N GLN A 26 13.39 4.32 -7.93
CA GLN A 26 11.96 4.54 -8.07
C GLN A 26 11.22 4.24 -6.77
N VAL A 27 11.56 3.14 -6.09
CA VAL A 27 10.87 2.65 -4.90
C VAL A 27 11.83 2.22 -3.80
N LYS A 28 11.33 2.19 -2.56
CA LYS A 28 12.01 1.63 -1.40
C LYS A 28 10.99 1.08 -0.41
N LEU A 29 11.46 0.24 0.52
CA LEU A 29 10.66 -0.20 1.67
C LEU A 29 10.78 0.82 2.80
N ALA A 30 9.65 1.35 3.27
CA ALA A 30 9.60 2.22 4.45
C ALA A 30 9.49 1.43 5.76
N ALA A 31 8.90 0.24 5.68
CA ALA A 31 8.86 -0.80 6.70
C ALA A 31 8.63 -2.13 5.97
N GLU A 32 8.57 -3.25 6.70
CA GLU A 32 8.16 -4.52 6.08
C GLU A 32 6.80 -4.30 5.38
N ASN A 33 6.71 -4.71 4.12
CA ASN A 33 5.49 -4.64 3.31
C ASN A 33 4.89 -3.23 3.09
N ILE A 34 5.68 -2.16 3.23
CA ILE A 34 5.28 -0.80 2.84
C ILE A 34 6.22 -0.30 1.75
N VAL A 35 5.73 -0.31 0.51
CA VAL A 35 6.47 0.21 -0.65
C VAL A 35 6.14 1.69 -0.82
N VAL A 36 7.17 2.53 -0.87
CA VAL A 36 7.03 3.98 -1.09
C VAL A 36 7.94 4.45 -2.21
N ARG A 37 7.68 5.65 -2.74
CA ARG A 37 8.59 6.29 -3.69
C ARG A 37 9.98 6.48 -3.07
N ALA A 38 11.03 6.16 -3.83
CA ALA A 38 12.40 6.46 -3.44
C ALA A 38 12.62 7.98 -3.30
N ASN A 39 12.00 8.75 -4.21
CA ASN A 39 11.97 10.20 -4.23
C ASN A 39 10.55 10.69 -3.90
N PRO A 40 10.28 11.11 -2.64
CA PRO A 40 8.97 11.62 -2.23
C PRO A 40 8.62 12.91 -2.98
N LYS A 41 7.34 13.10 -3.29
CA LYS A 41 6.84 14.41 -3.74
C LYS A 41 6.74 15.39 -2.58
N SER A 42 6.59 16.67 -2.90
CA SER A 42 6.43 17.75 -1.92
C SER A 42 5.25 17.55 -0.95
N GLN A 43 5.42 18.02 0.28
CA GLN A 43 4.48 17.83 1.41
C GLN A 43 3.18 18.65 1.27
N ASP A 44 3.19 19.69 0.46
CA ASP A 44 2.01 20.50 0.10
C ASP A 44 1.06 19.79 -0.89
N LYS A 45 1.41 18.60 -1.39
CA LYS A 45 0.57 17.80 -2.28
C LYS A 45 -0.03 16.60 -1.56
N VAL A 46 -1.32 16.35 -1.75
CA VAL A 46 -2.08 15.19 -1.21
C VAL A 46 -1.34 13.88 -1.43
N ALA A 47 -1.17 13.04 -0.39
CA ALA A 47 -0.63 11.68 -0.55
C ALA A 47 -1.65 10.76 -1.23
N ILE A 48 -1.21 9.87 -2.12
CA ILE A 48 -2.04 8.80 -2.67
C ILE A 48 -1.55 7.47 -2.10
N VAL A 49 -2.39 6.84 -1.29
CA VAL A 49 -2.07 5.59 -0.57
C VAL A 49 -3.04 4.51 -1.00
N THR A 50 -2.59 3.27 -1.07
CA THR A 50 -3.45 2.12 -1.29
C THR A 50 -3.02 0.91 -0.46
N LEU A 51 -3.86 -0.12 -0.44
CA LEU A 51 -3.60 -1.41 0.18
C LEU A 51 -4.10 -2.56 -0.69
N GLY A 52 -3.49 -3.72 -0.57
CA GLY A 52 -3.95 -4.95 -1.19
C GLY A 52 -3.06 -6.14 -0.88
N GLY A 53 -3.58 -7.35 -1.05
CA GLY A 53 -2.77 -8.57 -1.00
C GLY A 53 -1.81 -8.67 -2.19
N SER A 54 -0.71 -9.40 -1.99
CA SER A 54 0.21 -9.78 -3.08
C SER A 54 -0.41 -10.86 -3.98
N GLY A 55 0.22 -11.14 -5.13
CA GLY A 55 -0.29 -12.09 -6.13
C GLY A 55 -1.09 -11.45 -7.27
N HIS A 56 -1.20 -10.11 -7.26
CA HIS A 56 -1.79 -9.32 -8.34
C HIS A 56 -0.75 -8.44 -9.07
N GLU A 57 0.54 -8.69 -8.86
CA GLU A 57 1.61 -7.87 -9.42
C GLU A 57 1.44 -7.69 -10.94
N PRO A 58 1.52 -6.45 -11.47
CA PRO A 58 2.09 -5.26 -10.83
C PRO A 58 1.17 -4.54 -9.83
N ALA A 59 -0.10 -4.92 -9.71
CA ALA A 59 -0.99 -4.31 -8.75
C ALA A 59 -0.61 -4.71 -7.30
N LEU A 60 -0.48 -3.78 -6.36
CA LEU A 60 -0.56 -2.32 -6.50
C LEU A 60 0.80 -1.63 -6.41
N SER A 61 1.84 -2.34 -5.94
CA SER A 61 3.17 -1.75 -5.69
C SER A 61 3.87 -1.26 -6.96
N GLY A 62 3.59 -1.87 -8.11
CA GLY A 62 4.11 -1.42 -9.40
C GLY A 62 3.61 -0.04 -9.84
N PHE A 63 2.56 0.49 -9.20
CA PHE A 63 2.05 1.85 -9.44
C PHE A 63 2.59 2.90 -8.46
N VAL A 64 3.55 2.53 -7.59
CA VAL A 64 4.25 3.48 -6.72
C VAL A 64 5.30 4.22 -7.54
N GLY A 65 5.08 5.51 -7.77
CA GLY A 65 5.93 6.32 -8.64
C GLY A 65 5.37 7.69 -8.93
N GLU A 66 6.18 8.55 -9.56
CA GLU A 66 5.77 9.89 -9.96
C GLU A 66 4.48 9.87 -10.80
N GLY A 67 3.56 10.80 -10.52
CA GLY A 67 2.25 10.85 -11.19
C GLY A 67 1.20 9.85 -10.69
N MET A 68 1.58 8.82 -9.91
CA MET A 68 0.66 7.77 -9.41
C MET A 68 0.67 7.66 -7.88
N LEU A 69 0.83 6.45 -7.31
CA LEU A 69 0.78 6.21 -5.86
C LEU A 69 2.04 6.74 -5.16
N ASP A 70 1.90 7.24 -3.95
CA ASP A 70 3.02 7.54 -3.05
C ASP A 70 3.43 6.34 -2.20
N CYS A 71 2.44 5.50 -1.85
CA CYS A 71 2.61 4.38 -0.93
C CYS A 71 1.64 3.23 -1.29
N SER A 72 2.14 2.00 -1.25
CA SER A 72 1.36 0.76 -1.31
C SER A 72 1.65 -0.09 -0.08
N VAL A 73 0.59 -0.49 0.62
CA VAL A 73 0.67 -1.40 1.76
C VAL A 73 0.31 -2.81 1.30
N VAL A 74 1.24 -3.73 1.47
CA VAL A 74 1.18 -5.06 0.87
C VAL A 74 0.81 -6.09 1.93
N GLY A 75 -0.21 -6.90 1.65
CA GLY A 75 -0.55 -8.08 2.44
C GLY A 75 0.03 -9.36 1.85
N ASP A 76 -0.23 -10.48 2.52
CA ASP A 76 0.14 -11.80 2.01
C ASP A 76 -0.63 -12.13 0.73
N VAL A 77 -0.29 -13.26 0.10
CA VAL A 77 -0.88 -13.66 -1.18
C VAL A 77 -2.39 -13.78 -1.04
N PHE A 78 -3.13 -12.96 -1.80
CA PHE A 78 -4.60 -12.84 -1.76
C PHE A 78 -5.22 -12.47 -0.40
N ALA A 79 -4.44 -11.88 0.50
CA ALA A 79 -4.92 -11.44 1.80
C ALA A 79 -4.63 -9.95 2.02
N ALA A 80 -5.64 -9.19 2.43
CA ALA A 80 -5.46 -7.77 2.73
C ALA A 80 -4.47 -7.58 3.90
N PRO A 81 -3.63 -6.53 3.88
CA PRO A 81 -2.78 -6.22 5.02
C PRO A 81 -3.61 -5.83 6.24
N GLY A 82 -3.07 -6.10 7.44
CA GLY A 82 -3.72 -5.73 8.69
C GLY A 82 -3.88 -4.22 8.86
N ALA A 83 -4.98 -3.80 9.50
CA ALA A 83 -5.31 -2.39 9.73
C ALA A 83 -4.18 -1.58 10.40
N GLN A 84 -3.41 -2.22 11.29
CA GLN A 84 -2.29 -1.56 11.98
C GLN A 84 -1.15 -1.19 11.02
N ARG A 85 -0.86 -2.04 10.03
CA ARG A 85 0.15 -1.77 9.00
C ARG A 85 -0.29 -0.63 8.10
N LEU A 86 -1.57 -0.62 7.70
CA LEU A 86 -2.13 0.50 6.95
C LEU A 86 -2.09 1.79 7.77
N PHE A 87 -2.44 1.75 9.06
CA PHE A 87 -2.37 2.92 9.94
C PHE A 87 -0.94 3.47 10.04
N GLN A 88 0.08 2.61 10.17
CA GLN A 88 1.48 3.03 10.12
C GLN A 88 1.81 3.75 8.80
N ALA A 89 1.34 3.23 7.66
CA ALA A 89 1.52 3.89 6.36
C ALA A 89 0.83 5.26 6.31
N LEU A 90 -0.38 5.39 6.88
CA LEU A 90 -1.08 6.67 6.96
C LEU A 90 -0.31 7.68 7.84
N GLN A 91 0.32 7.23 8.93
CA GLN A 91 1.20 8.08 9.74
C GLN A 91 2.45 8.54 8.96
N LEU A 92 3.07 7.64 8.19
CA LEU A 92 4.22 7.96 7.35
C LEU A 92 3.89 8.95 6.22
N MET A 93 2.63 8.99 5.80
CA MET A 93 2.14 9.82 4.70
C MET A 93 1.42 11.08 5.16
N ASP A 94 1.31 11.30 6.48
CA ASP A 94 0.62 12.45 7.08
C ASP A 94 1.29 13.77 6.67
N ARG A 95 0.46 14.70 6.21
CA ARG A 95 0.88 15.98 5.64
C ARG A 95 -0.29 16.94 5.66
N GLU A 96 -0.02 18.23 5.62
CA GLU A 96 -1.06 19.27 5.74
C GLU A 96 -2.15 19.15 4.66
N ALA A 97 -1.74 18.81 3.42
CA ALA A 97 -2.60 18.58 2.27
C ALA A 97 -3.50 17.34 2.41
N GLY A 98 -3.20 16.43 3.34
CA GLY A 98 -3.97 15.21 3.59
C GLY A 98 -3.62 14.03 2.68
N ILE A 99 -4.43 12.98 2.81
CA ILE A 99 -4.24 11.68 2.17
C ILE A 99 -5.53 11.26 1.44
N LEU A 100 -5.39 10.82 0.19
CA LEU A 100 -6.38 10.02 -0.52
C LEU A 100 -6.02 8.54 -0.38
N LEU A 101 -6.88 7.78 0.28
CA LEU A 101 -6.79 6.34 0.41
C LEU A 101 -7.67 5.66 -0.67
N VAL A 102 -7.04 4.98 -1.61
CA VAL A 102 -7.70 4.20 -2.67
C VAL A 102 -7.82 2.75 -2.20
N VAL A 103 -9.05 2.22 -2.15
CA VAL A 103 -9.36 0.90 -1.59
C VAL A 103 -10.08 0.05 -2.62
N LEU A 104 -9.63 -1.19 -2.82
CA LEU A 104 -10.34 -2.18 -3.63
C LEU A 104 -11.62 -2.63 -2.90
N ASN A 105 -12.74 -2.80 -3.62
CA ASN A 105 -14.00 -3.27 -3.03
C ASN A 105 -14.00 -4.78 -2.73
N HIS A 106 -13.09 -5.18 -1.85
CA HIS A 106 -13.02 -6.51 -1.29
C HIS A 106 -13.12 -6.42 0.23
N SER A 107 -13.79 -7.39 0.87
CA SER A 107 -14.23 -7.29 2.26
C SER A 107 -13.08 -7.07 3.24
N GLY A 108 -11.96 -7.78 3.04
CA GLY A 108 -10.74 -7.63 3.85
C GLY A 108 -10.14 -6.23 3.74
N ASP A 109 -10.00 -5.72 2.51
CA ASP A 109 -9.43 -4.41 2.23
C ASP A 109 -10.29 -3.28 2.80
N VAL A 110 -11.62 -3.38 2.63
CA VAL A 110 -12.59 -2.41 3.17
C VAL A 110 -12.57 -2.42 4.70
N MET A 111 -12.52 -3.60 5.33
CA MET A 111 -12.43 -3.73 6.78
C MET A 111 -11.14 -3.10 7.33
N SER A 112 -9.98 -3.47 6.78
CA SER A 112 -8.69 -2.91 7.17
C SER A 112 -8.64 -1.39 6.97
N ALA A 113 -9.15 -0.89 5.85
CA ALA A 113 -9.23 0.54 5.57
C ALA A 113 -10.11 1.29 6.56
N ASN A 114 -11.29 0.75 6.88
CA ASN A 114 -12.21 1.39 7.82
C ASN A 114 -11.58 1.51 9.22
N MET A 115 -10.96 0.44 9.71
CA MET A 115 -10.28 0.44 11.01
C MET A 115 -9.09 1.41 11.02
N ALA A 116 -8.26 1.42 9.98
CA ALA A 116 -7.13 2.33 9.87
C ALA A 116 -7.58 3.80 9.80
N CYS A 117 -8.64 4.11 9.05
CA CYS A 117 -9.23 5.46 8.99
C CYS A 117 -9.78 5.92 10.35
N GLN A 118 -10.39 5.02 11.13
CA GLN A 118 -10.82 5.35 12.49
C GLN A 118 -9.64 5.67 13.40
N LEU A 119 -8.54 4.91 13.32
CA LEU A 119 -7.31 5.18 14.07
C LEU A 119 -6.66 6.51 13.64
N ALA A 120 -6.61 6.78 12.32
CA ALA A 120 -6.11 8.01 11.74
C ALA A 120 -6.90 9.24 12.21
N ALA A 121 -8.23 9.16 12.22
CA ALA A 121 -9.10 10.23 12.70
C ALA A 121 -8.85 10.57 14.17
N ARG A 122 -8.63 9.56 15.03
CA ARG A 122 -8.28 9.77 16.46
C ARG A 122 -6.93 10.48 16.64
N LYS A 123 -6.04 10.43 15.64
CA LYS A 123 -4.75 11.12 15.63
C LYS A 123 -4.78 12.46 14.87
N GLY A 124 -5.93 12.86 14.34
CA GLY A 124 -6.05 14.10 13.56
C GLY A 124 -5.49 14.02 12.13
N ILE A 125 -5.20 12.81 11.63
CA ILE A 125 -4.68 12.62 10.27
C ILE A 125 -5.82 12.80 9.27
N LYS A 126 -5.64 13.69 8.29
CA LYS A 126 -6.64 14.02 7.28
C LYS A 126 -6.67 12.96 6.17
N VAL A 127 -7.59 12.00 6.26
CA VAL A 127 -7.76 10.95 5.24
C VAL A 127 -9.14 11.04 4.57
N LYS A 128 -9.16 11.03 3.25
CA LYS A 128 -10.36 10.76 2.45
C LYS A 128 -10.21 9.41 1.76
N LYS A 129 -11.26 8.60 1.78
CA LYS A 129 -11.25 7.25 1.22
C LYS A 129 -12.14 7.20 -0.02
N ILE A 130 -11.67 6.53 -1.07
CA ILE A 130 -12.48 6.08 -2.21
C ILE A 130 -12.42 4.56 -2.32
N VAL A 131 -13.53 3.95 -2.74
CA VAL A 131 -13.66 2.50 -2.93
C VAL A 131 -13.93 2.24 -4.41
N THR A 132 -13.08 1.43 -5.07
CA THR A 132 -13.24 1.08 -6.49
C THR A 132 -14.25 -0.05 -6.65
N HIS A 133 -15.15 0.03 -7.63
CA HIS A 133 -16.26 -0.91 -7.81
C HIS A 133 -16.56 -1.07 -9.31
N ASP A 134 -15.50 -1.33 -10.07
CA ASP A 134 -15.49 -1.39 -11.54
C ASP A 134 -15.94 -2.73 -12.12
N ASP A 135 -15.81 -3.83 -11.37
CA ASP A 135 -16.26 -5.14 -11.80
C ASP A 135 -17.79 -5.19 -11.94
N ILE A 136 -18.25 -5.68 -13.10
CA ILE A 136 -19.67 -5.76 -13.49
C ILE A 136 -20.15 -7.21 -13.67
N SER A 137 -19.33 -8.20 -13.29
CA SER A 137 -19.64 -9.63 -13.43
C SER A 137 -20.97 -10.04 -12.81
#